data_AF-A0A9D5W4R7-F1
#
_entry.id   AF-A0A9D5W4R7-F1
#
_cell.length_a   1.000
_cell.length_b   1.000
_cell.length_c   1.000
_cell.angle_alpha   90.00
_cell.angle_beta   90.00
_cell.angle_gamma   90.00
#
_symmetry.space_group_name_H-M   'P 1'
#
loop_
_entity.id
_entity.type
_entity.pdbx_description
1 polymer ?
#
loop_
_entity_poly.entity_id
_entity_poly.type
_entity_poly.pdbx_seq_one_letter_code
_entity_poly.pdbx_strand_id
1 'polypeptide(L)'
;MTPKDKHVAFRPHAEAFKNVVWEEPNRAKHEAKRPYPPFRIAKFLDWARIKKRKDIEHRDQPDRFQALVAWRISEPPPIFFVVYSKIDGNLNLISIRYANDQERETFYR
;
A
#
# COMPACT_ATOMS: atom_id res chain seq x y z
N MET A 1 12.11 -29.76 -1.20
CA MET A 1 11.43 -28.45 -1.11
C MET A 1 12.51 -27.38 -1.15
N THR A 2 12.49 -26.47 -2.12
CA THR A 2 13.56 -25.48 -2.35
C THR A 2 13.33 -24.19 -1.56
N PRO A 3 14.38 -23.55 -1.01
CA PRO A 3 14.31 -22.38 -0.13
C PRO A 3 14.14 -21.06 -0.92
N LYS A 4 13.07 -20.94 -1.71
CA LYS A 4 12.89 -19.84 -2.69
C LYS A 4 11.50 -19.20 -2.69
N ASP A 5 10.80 -19.13 -1.56
CA ASP A 5 9.78 -18.09 -1.37
C ASP A 5 10.47 -16.74 -1.10
N LYS A 6 11.25 -16.28 -2.08
CA LYS A 6 11.82 -14.94 -2.08
C LYS A 6 10.64 -13.97 -2.02
N HIS A 7 10.61 -13.11 -1.01
CA HIS A 7 9.72 -11.96 -0.99
C HIS A 7 9.73 -11.32 -2.38
N VAL A 8 8.58 -11.34 -3.07
CA VAL A 8 8.48 -10.77 -4.41
C VAL A 8 8.91 -9.31 -4.32
N ALA A 9 9.89 -8.91 -5.12
CA ALA A 9 10.38 -7.54 -5.08
C ALA A 9 9.26 -6.55 -5.44
N PHE A 10 9.30 -5.36 -4.86
CA PHE A 10 8.47 -4.24 -5.27
C PHE A 10 8.80 -3.86 -6.71
N ARG A 11 7.78 -3.81 -7.58
CA ARG A 11 7.95 -3.47 -9.00
C ARG A 11 7.16 -2.22 -9.37
N PRO A 12 7.69 -1.36 -10.26
CA PRO A 12 6.97 -0.19 -10.75
C PRO A 12 5.62 -0.56 -11.36
N HIS A 13 4.59 0.24 -11.05
CA HIS A 13 3.24 0.06 -11.58
C HIS A 13 2.44 1.37 -11.54
N ALA A 14 1.41 1.45 -12.38
CA ALA A 14 0.36 2.45 -12.30
C ALA A 14 -0.94 1.76 -11.86
N GLU A 15 -1.58 2.26 -10.81
CA GLU A 15 -2.75 1.62 -10.22
C GLU A 15 -4.05 2.35 -10.58
N ALA A 16 -4.87 1.70 -11.41
CA ALA A 16 -6.18 2.23 -11.82
C ALA A 16 -7.32 1.68 -10.94
N PHE A 17 -8.22 2.53 -10.47
CA PHE A 17 -9.39 2.16 -9.67
C PHE A 17 -10.48 3.24 -9.77
N LYS A 18 -11.72 2.89 -9.42
CA LYS A 18 -12.86 3.81 -9.38
C LYS A 18 -12.82 4.72 -8.15
N ASN A 19 -12.65 4.13 -6.97
CA ASN A 19 -12.60 4.83 -5.69
C ASN A 19 -11.61 4.17 -4.73
N VAL A 20 -11.15 4.94 -3.73
CA VAL A 20 -10.52 4.40 -2.51
C VAL A 20 -11.59 4.27 -1.44
N VAL A 21 -11.76 3.05 -0.94
CA VAL A 21 -12.74 2.69 0.09
C VAL A 21 -12.05 1.90 1.21
N TRP A 22 -12.73 1.70 2.33
CA TRP A 22 -12.25 0.89 3.44
C TRP A 22 -13.43 0.42 4.27
N GLU A 23 -13.25 -0.68 5.00
CA GLU A 23 -14.21 -1.11 6.01
C GLU A 23 -14.00 -0.30 7.30
N GLU A 24 -15.09 0.26 7.82
CA GLU A 24 -15.06 1.08 9.04
C GLU A 24 -14.49 0.34 10.27
N PRO A 25 -14.87 -0.92 10.56
CA PRO A 25 -14.25 -1.67 11.65
C PRO A 25 -12.75 -1.86 11.49
N ASN A 26 -12.26 -2.04 10.27
CA ASN A 26 -10.83 -2.20 9.99
C ASN A 26 -10.09 -0.87 10.18
N ARG A 27 -10.61 0.23 9.63
CA ARG A 27 -10.06 1.58 9.82
C ARG A 27 -9.93 1.90 11.30
N ALA A 28 -11.01 1.73 12.07
CA ALA A 28 -11.03 2.05 13.50
C ALA A 28 -9.96 1.25 14.28
N LYS A 29 -9.84 -0.06 14.01
CA LYS A 29 -8.83 -0.91 14.64
C LYS A 29 -7.40 -0.50 14.25
N HIS A 30 -7.17 -0.13 12.99
CA HIS A 30 -5.86 0.34 12.53
C HIS A 30 -5.50 1.68 13.16
N GLU A 31 -6.37 2.68 13.06
CA GLU A 31 -6.11 4.03 13.55
C GLU A 31 -5.99 4.09 15.07
N ALA A 32 -6.66 3.21 15.82
CA ALA A 32 -6.44 3.07 17.26
C ALA A 32 -5.00 2.61 17.61
N LYS A 33 -4.38 1.78 16.75
CA LYS A 33 -3.00 1.28 16.95
C LYS A 33 -1.96 2.18 16.30
N ARG A 34 -2.30 2.81 15.19
CA ARG A 34 -1.45 3.62 14.32
C ARG A 34 -2.24 4.84 13.84
N PRO A 35 -2.36 5.88 14.68
CA PRO A 35 -3.23 7.02 14.39
C PRO A 35 -2.74 7.87 13.21
N TYR A 36 -1.46 7.75 12.87
CA TYR A 36 -0.86 8.50 11.77
C TYR A 36 -0.10 7.60 10.80
N PRO A 37 -0.25 7.82 9.48
CA PRO A 37 -1.20 8.72 8.83
C PRO A 37 -2.62 8.12 8.80
N PRO A 38 -3.68 8.95 8.78
CA PRO A 38 -5.06 8.45 8.72
C PRO A 38 -5.40 7.89 7.33
N PHE A 39 -6.36 6.95 7.26
CA PHE A 39 -6.76 6.27 6.02
C PHE A 39 -7.15 7.24 4.90
N ARG A 40 -7.77 8.37 5.26
CA ARG A 40 -8.19 9.40 4.31
C ARG A 40 -7.06 9.93 3.44
N ILE A 41 -5.79 9.83 3.89
CA ILE A 41 -4.64 10.27 3.09
C ILE A 41 -4.51 9.47 1.79
N ALA A 42 -4.96 8.21 1.77
CA ALA A 42 -4.88 7.32 0.61
C ALA A 42 -5.60 7.88 -0.64
N LYS A 43 -6.62 8.73 -0.44
CA LYS A 43 -7.34 9.42 -1.52
C LYS A 43 -6.50 10.49 -2.23
N PHE A 44 -5.41 10.94 -1.60
CA PHE A 44 -4.57 12.02 -2.10
C PHE A 44 -3.22 11.56 -2.62
N LEU A 45 -2.93 10.26 -2.54
CA LEU A 45 -1.64 9.69 -2.97
C LEU A 45 -1.53 9.61 -4.50
N ASP A 46 -0.31 9.62 -5.00
CA ASP A 46 0.00 9.43 -6.43
C ASP A 46 0.02 7.94 -6.79
N TRP A 47 -1.13 7.43 -7.22
CA TRP A 47 -1.30 6.05 -7.64
C TRP A 47 -0.80 5.78 -9.07
N ALA A 48 -0.38 6.79 -9.83
CA ALA A 48 0.17 6.60 -11.17
C ALA A 48 1.63 6.10 -11.12
N ARG A 49 2.33 6.33 -10.01
CA ARG A 49 3.74 5.98 -9.83
C ARG A 49 3.96 5.28 -8.51
N ILE A 50 3.56 4.01 -8.45
CA ILE A 50 3.73 3.17 -7.26
C ILE A 50 4.78 2.11 -7.51
N LYS A 51 5.29 1.53 -6.43
CA LYS A 51 5.87 0.18 -6.50
C LYS A 51 5.01 -0.78 -5.74
N LYS A 52 4.64 -1.93 -6.32
CA LYS A 52 3.80 -2.91 -5.64
C LYS A 52 4.32 -4.34 -5.74
N ARG A 53 3.81 -5.20 -4.87
CA ARG A 53 3.99 -6.65 -4.87
C ARG A 53 2.72 -7.32 -4.33
N LYS A 54 2.55 -8.62 -4.61
CA LYS A 54 1.51 -9.43 -3.92
C LYS A 54 1.87 -9.58 -2.44
N ASP A 55 0.87 -9.53 -1.58
CA ASP A 55 0.98 -9.79 -0.15
C ASP A 55 1.10 -11.31 0.08
N ILE A 56 2.33 -11.80 0.20
CA ILE A 56 2.60 -13.23 0.36
C ILE A 56 2.41 -13.74 1.79
N GLU A 57 2.21 -12.86 2.76
CA GLU A 57 1.98 -13.24 4.16
C GLU A 57 0.53 -13.69 4.39
N HIS A 58 -0.38 -13.33 3.47
CA HIS A 58 -1.82 -13.60 3.57
C HIS A 58 -2.35 -14.22 2.26
N ARG A 59 -1.69 -15.28 1.76
CA ARG A 59 -2.01 -15.93 0.47
C ARG A 59 -3.38 -16.61 0.43
N ASP A 60 -3.95 -16.89 1.59
CA ASP A 60 -5.27 -17.50 1.80
C ASP A 60 -6.42 -16.50 1.68
N GLN A 61 -6.12 -15.21 1.60
CA GLN A 61 -7.10 -14.14 1.46
C GLN A 61 -7.28 -13.72 -0.01
N PRO A 62 -8.38 -13.04 -0.37
CA PRO A 62 -8.55 -12.44 -1.70
C PRO A 62 -7.32 -11.60 -2.08
N ASP A 63 -7.07 -11.43 -3.39
CA ASP A 63 -5.85 -10.76 -3.89
C ASP A 63 -5.54 -9.46 -3.13
N ARG A 64 -4.49 -9.54 -2.29
CA ARG A 64 -3.95 -8.45 -1.49
C ARG A 64 -2.60 -8.01 -2.05
N PHE A 65 -2.38 -6.70 -2.01
CA PHE A 65 -1.18 -6.05 -2.50
C PHE A 65 -0.55 -5.20 -1.41
N GLN A 66 0.77 -5.20 -1.40
CA GLN A 66 1.58 -4.22 -0.66
C GLN A 66 2.13 -3.23 -1.67
N ALA A 67 2.03 -1.93 -1.41
CA ALA A 67 2.60 -0.90 -2.28
C ALA A 67 3.31 0.21 -1.52
N LEU A 68 4.27 0.83 -2.21
CA LEU A 68 4.96 2.06 -1.85
C LEU A 68 4.43 3.16 -2.75
N VAL A 69 3.89 4.21 -2.15
CA VAL A 69 3.14 5.27 -2.84
C VAL A 69 3.53 6.62 -2.26
N ALA A 70 3.73 7.64 -3.09
CA ALA A 70 4.05 9.00 -2.64
C ALA A 70 2.78 9.84 -2.41
N TRP A 71 2.83 10.88 -1.57
CA TRP A 71 1.72 11.84 -1.44
C TRP A 71 1.49 12.62 -2.75
N ARG A 72 2.52 13.34 -3.24
CA ARG A 72 2.56 14.16 -4.46
C ARG A 72 4.04 14.42 -4.82
N ILE A 73 4.35 15.00 -5.98
CA ILE A 73 5.73 15.45 -6.32
C ILE A 73 6.04 16.77 -5.57
N SER A 74 6.36 16.68 -4.28
CA SER A 74 7.02 17.75 -3.51
C SER A 74 8.35 17.19 -3.02
N GLU A 75 9.47 17.87 -3.21
CA GLU A 75 10.80 17.27 -3.00
C GLU A 75 11.28 17.26 -1.54
N PRO A 76 11.71 16.12 -0.96
CA PRO A 76 11.32 14.75 -1.29
C PRO A 76 9.98 14.38 -0.64
N PRO A 77 9.10 13.62 -1.32
CA PRO A 77 7.75 13.43 -0.82
C PRO A 77 7.70 12.41 0.31
N PRO A 78 6.72 12.53 1.23
CA PRO A 78 6.38 11.45 2.14
C PRO A 78 5.98 10.21 1.33
N ILE A 79 6.65 9.09 1.61
CA ILE A 79 6.35 7.79 1.03
C ILE A 79 5.56 6.98 2.04
N PHE A 80 4.52 6.31 1.56
CA PHE A 80 3.62 5.49 2.34
C PHE A 80 3.76 4.03 1.94
N PHE A 81 3.76 3.16 2.93
CA PHE A 81 3.50 1.75 2.74
C PHE A 81 2.00 1.51 2.91
N VAL A 82 1.36 0.96 1.88
CA VAL A 82 -0.07 0.65 1.87
C VAL A 82 -0.30 -0.83 1.65
N VAL A 83 -1.34 -1.36 2.29
CA VAL A 83 -1.89 -2.69 2.02
C VAL A 83 -3.33 -2.51 1.56
N TYR A 84 -3.70 -3.12 0.44
CA TYR A 84 -5.04 -3.04 -0.11
C TYR A 84 -5.41 -4.29 -0.89
N SER A 85 -6.70 -4.48 -1.12
CA SER A 85 -7.24 -5.40 -2.12
C SER A 85 -7.95 -4.62 -3.23
N LYS A 86 -8.18 -5.27 -4.37
CA LYS A 86 -9.03 -4.74 -5.43
C LYS A 86 -10.30 -5.57 -5.56
N ILE A 87 -11.44 -4.95 -5.34
CA ILE A 87 -12.76 -5.59 -5.37
C ILE A 87 -13.69 -4.68 -6.16
N ASP A 88 -14.30 -5.20 -7.22
CA ASP A 88 -15.24 -4.49 -8.11
C ASP A 88 -14.70 -3.17 -8.70
N GLY A 89 -13.38 -3.10 -8.88
CA GLY A 89 -12.66 -1.93 -9.37
C GLY A 89 -12.40 -0.86 -8.30
N ASN A 90 -12.75 -1.10 -7.04
CA ASN A 90 -12.40 -0.25 -5.91
C ASN A 90 -11.09 -0.69 -5.25
N LEU A 91 -10.30 0.27 -4.80
CA LEU A 91 -9.14 0.04 -3.95
C LEU A 91 -9.61 0.00 -2.49
N ASN A 92 -9.64 -1.20 -1.91
CA ASN A 92 -10.07 -1.43 -0.54
C ASN A 92 -8.85 -1.36 0.37
N LEU A 93 -8.67 -0.23 1.05
CA LEU A 93 -7.53 0.02 1.91
C LEU A 93 -7.64 -0.82 3.19
N ILE A 94 -6.58 -1.57 3.48
CA ILE A 94 -6.48 -2.46 4.64
C ILE A 94 -5.54 -1.85 5.69
N SER A 95 -4.45 -1.20 5.26
CA SER A 95 -3.46 -0.61 6.16
C SER A 95 -2.69 0.50 5.45
N ILE A 96 -2.28 1.52 6.21
CA ILE A 96 -1.38 2.57 5.75
C ILE A 96 -0.43 3.00 6.86
N ARG A 97 0.83 3.26 6.50
CA ARG A 97 1.83 3.87 7.38
C ARG A 97 2.87 4.63 6.56
N TYR A 98 3.67 5.45 7.21
CA TYR A 98 4.90 5.93 6.59
C TYR A 98 5.82 4.75 6.25
N ALA A 99 6.45 4.83 5.09
CA ALA A 99 7.49 3.91 4.69
C ALA A 99 8.74 4.10 5.57
N ASN A 100 9.38 3.00 5.95
CA ASN A 100 10.68 3.05 6.64
C ASN A 100 11.81 3.39 5.65
N ASP A 101 13.04 3.58 6.13
CA ASP A 101 14.14 4.02 5.27
C ASP A 101 14.46 3.04 4.15
N GLN A 102 14.44 1.73 4.42
CA GLN A 102 14.66 0.70 3.40
C GLN A 102 13.59 0.71 2.31
N GLU A 103 12.33 0.93 2.69
CA GLU A 103 11.20 1.05 1.78
C GLU A 103 11.27 2.34 0.96
N ARG A 104 11.66 3.46 1.58
CA ARG A 104 11.90 4.72 0.88
C ARG A 104 13.00 4.57 -0.16
N GLU A 105 14.13 3.98 0.21
CA GLU A 105 15.19 3.65 -0.76
C GLU A 105 14.68 2.74 -1.88
N THR A 106 13.90 1.72 -1.53
CA THR A 106 13.29 0.82 -2.50
C THR A 106 12.39 1.58 -3.46
N PHE A 107 11.67 2.61 -3.02
CA PHE A 107 10.82 3.45 -3.87
C PHE A 107 11.64 4.25 -4.90
N TYR A 108 12.80 4.81 -4.53
CA TYR A 108 13.61 5.67 -5.40
C TYR A 108 14.59 4.93 -6.34
N ARG A 109 14.86 3.65 -6.12
CA ARG A 109 15.69 2.81 -7.01
C ARG A 109 15.02 2.43 -8.33
#